data_AF-A0A7J8F6H4-F1
#
_entry.id   AF-A0A7J8F6H4-F1
#
_cell.length_a   1.000
_cell.length_b   1.000
_cell.length_c   1.000
_cell.angle_alpha   90.00
_cell.angle_beta   90.00
_cell.angle_gamma   90.00
#
_symmetry.space_group_name_H-M   'P 1'
#
loop_
_entity.id
_entity.type
_entity.pdbx_description
1 polymer ?
#
loop_
_entity_poly.entity_id
_entity_poly.type
_entity_poly.pdbx_seq_one_letter_code
_entity_poly.pdbx_strand_id
1 'polypeptide(L)' 'MFARHAKRSTINTEDVKLLARRSNSLLKYITGKNEEITQFNVEQKAKKKKKLEDENKDSLEPAEAGGVRSEN' A
#
# COMPACT_ATOMS: atom_id res chain seq x y z
N MET A 1 10.73 17.37 18.41
CA MET A 1 10.65 16.48 17.23
C MET A 1 9.21 16.47 16.69
N PHE A 2 9.03 16.51 15.37
CA PHE A 2 7.73 16.73 14.71
C PHE A 2 6.71 15.58 14.90
N ALA A 3 7.12 14.32 14.73
CA ALA A 3 6.21 13.18 14.92
C ALA A 3 5.58 13.16 16.33
N ARG A 4 6.40 13.39 17.36
CA ARG A 4 5.95 13.45 18.77
C ARG A 4 4.98 14.60 19.03
N HIS A 5 5.15 15.74 18.33
CA HIS A 5 4.22 16.87 18.42
C HIS A 5 2.82 16.50 17.88
N ALA A 6 2.78 15.66 16.84
CA ALA A 6 1.54 15.09 16.31
C ALA A 6 1.08 13.81 17.06
N LYS A 7 1.60 13.53 18.27
CA LYS A 7 1.32 12.33 19.06
C LYS A 7 1.57 11.00 18.33
N ARG A 8 2.49 11.00 17.35
CA ARG A 8 2.95 9.80 16.62
C ARG A 8 4.35 9.39 17.09
N SER A 9 4.62 8.09 17.07
CA SER A 9 5.97 7.52 17.21
C SER A 9 6.63 7.31 15.85
N THR A 10 5.84 7.03 14.82
CA THR A 10 6.31 6.85 13.44
C THR A 10 6.41 8.19 12.71
N ILE A 11 7.55 8.40 12.03
CA ILE A 11 7.83 9.59 11.22
C ILE A 11 7.14 9.46 9.86
N ASN A 12 6.49 10.53 9.43
CA ASN A 12 5.78 10.63 8.15
C ASN A 12 6.46 11.62 7.20
N THR A 13 6.00 11.66 5.95
CA THR A 13 6.49 12.56 4.90
C THR A 13 6.31 14.04 5.25
N GLU A 14 5.23 14.40 5.97
CA GLU A 14 5.00 15.77 6.45
C GLU A 14 6.08 16.24 7.43
N ASP A 15 6.57 15.34 8.29
CA ASP A 15 7.63 15.65 9.25
C ASP A 15 8.94 15.98 8.52
N VAL A 16 9.23 15.25 7.42
CA VAL A 16 10.41 15.45 6.57
C VAL A 16 10.29 16.74 5.76
N LYS A 17 9.10 17.03 5.20
CA LYS A 17 8.84 18.31 4.50
C LYS A 17 9.02 19.49 5.44
N LEU A 18 8.56 19.38 6.68
CA LEU A 18 8.71 20.43 7.70
C LEU A 18 10.19 20.62 8.10
N LEU A 19 10.99 19.55 8.12
CA LEU A 19 12.43 19.61 8.37
C LEU A 19 13.18 20.35 7.25
N ALA A 20 12.77 20.17 5.99
CA ALA A 20 13.38 20.79 4.82
C ALA A 20 12.98 22.25 4.57
N ARG A 21 12.04 22.80 5.36
CA ARG A 21 11.42 24.11 5.16
C ARG A 21 12.39 25.29 5.06
N ARG A 22 13.62 25.15 5.58
CA ARG A 22 14.60 26.25 5.64
C ARG A 22 15.11 26.70 4.27
N SER A 23 15.14 25.81 3.28
CA SER A 23 15.52 26.15 1.90
C SER A 23 14.39 25.84 0.94
N ASN A 24 13.95 26.86 0.18
CA ASN A 24 12.85 26.71 -0.76
C ASN A 24 13.18 25.79 -1.94
N SER A 25 14.43 25.82 -2.44
CA SER A 25 14.87 24.90 -3.49
C SER A 25 14.87 23.46 -3.01
N LEU A 26 15.36 23.23 -1.78
CA LEU A 26 15.37 21.91 -1.15
C LEU A 26 13.94 21.40 -0.88
N LEU A 27 13.05 22.25 -0.36
CA LEU A 27 11.66 21.91 -0.11
C LEU A 27 10.94 21.49 -1.40
N LYS A 28 11.14 22.22 -2.50
CA LYS A 28 10.58 21.87 -3.81
C LYS A 28 11.11 20.53 -4.31
N TYR A 29 12.42 20.30 -4.23
CA TYR A 29 13.04 19.06 -4.65
C TYR A 29 12.50 17.85 -3.87
N ILE A 30 12.45 17.95 -2.54
CA ILE A 30 11.94 16.87 -1.68
C ILE A 30 10.46 16.60 -1.93
N THR A 31 9.65 17.64 -2.16
CA THR A 31 8.24 17.47 -2.47
C THR A 31 8.05 16.74 -3.80
N GLY A 32 8.77 17.12 -4.85
CA GLY A 32 8.73 16.43 -6.14
C GLY A 32 9.14 14.95 -6.02
N LYS A 33 10.22 14.66 -5.30
CA LYS A 33 10.65 13.27 -5.05
C LYS A 33 9.63 12.47 -4.24
N ASN A 34 8.91 13.11 -3.32
CA ASN A 34 7.86 12.45 -2.55
C ASN A 34 6.67 12.03 -3.42
N GLU A 35 6.29 12.85 -4.39
CA GLU A 35 5.23 12.54 -5.35
C GLU A 35 5.63 11.36 -6.25
N GLU A 36 6.87 11.35 -6.78
CA GLU A 36 7.41 10.22 -7.56
C GLU A 36 7.32 8.90 -6.79
N ILE A 37 7.78 8.86 -5.54
CA ILE A 37 7.72 7.66 -4.68
C ILE A 37 6.27 7.25 -4.39
N THR A 38 5.37 8.21 -4.22
CA THR A 38 3.96 7.94 -3.94
C THR A 38 3.29 7.25 -5.12
N GLN A 39 3.56 7.72 -6.35
CA GLN A 39 3.08 7.08 -7.58
C GLN A 39 3.64 5.66 -7.71
N PHE A 40 4.94 5.47 -7.49
CA PHE A 40 5.59 4.16 -7.53
C PHE A 40 4.97 3.17 -6.52
N ASN A 41 4.69 3.62 -5.30
CA ASN A 41 4.07 2.77 -4.27
C ASN A 41 2.64 2.39 -4.61
N VAL A 42 1.88 3.28 -5.24
CA VAL A 42 0.52 2.98 -5.74
C VAL A 42 0.59 1.92 -6.85
N GLU A 43 1.52 2.08 -7.80
CA GLU A 43 1.71 1.12 -8.89
C GLU A 43 2.11 -0.28 -8.35
N GLN A 44 3.03 -0.33 -7.39
CA GLN A 44 3.43 -1.58 -6.73
C GLN A 44 2.26 -2.26 -6.02
N LYS A 45 1.41 -1.49 -5.33
CA LYS A 45 0.20 -2.02 -4.69
C LYS A 45 -0.82 -2.53 -5.72
N ALA A 46 -0.95 -1.86 -6.86
CA ALA A 46 -1.82 -2.31 -7.96
C ALA A 46 -1.30 -3.63 -8.59
N LYS A 47 0.02 -3.75 -8.79
CA LYS A 47 0.65 -5.00 -9.27
C LYS A 47 0.46 -6.16 -8.28
N LYS A 48 0.56 -5.90 -6.98
CA LYS A 48 0.30 -6.93 -5.95
C LYS A 48 -1.16 -7.39 -5.95
N LYS A 49 -2.13 -6.49 -6.20
CA LYS A 49 -3.54 -6.87 -6.35
C LYS A 49 -3.79 -7.74 -7.58
N LYS A 50 -3.13 -7.45 -8.72
CA LYS A 50 -3.23 -8.30 -9.92
C LYS A 50 -2.74 -9.74 -9.70
N LYS A 51 -1.68 -9.95 -8.90
CA LYS A 51 -1.19 -11.30 -8.60
C LYS A 51 -2.15 -12.13 -7.75
N LEU A 52 -2.92 -11.48 -6.86
CA LEU A 52 -3.89 -12.16 -5.99
C LEU A 52 -5.19 -12.51 -6.72
N GLU A 53 -5.52 -11.82 -7.81
CA GLU A 53 -6.71 -12.10 -8.63
C GLU A 53 -6.47 -13.26 -9.61
N ASP A 54 -5.21 -13.46 -10.04
CA ASP A 54 -4.78 -14.57 -10.90
C ASP A 54 -4.74 -15.91 -10.13
N GLU A 55 -4.25 -15.90 -8.88
CA GLU A 55 -4.30 -17.08 -7.98
C GLU A 55 -5.72 -17.48 -7.55
N ASN A 56 -6.72 -16.60 -7.68
CA ASN A 56 -8.11 -16.92 -7.32
C ASN A 56 -8.90 -17.54 -8.50
N LYS A 57 -8.45 -17.35 -9.75
CA LYS A 57 -9.09 -17.94 -10.93
C LYS A 57 -8.56 -19.33 -11.27
N ASP A 58 -7.38 -19.70 -10.81
CA ASP A 58 -6.77 -21.01 -11.12
C ASP A 58 -7.22 -22.13 -10.14
N SER A 59 -8.06 -21.82 -9.15
CA SER A 59 -8.55 -22.78 -8.15
C SER A 59 -10.01 -23.22 -8.34
N LEU A 60 -10.65 -22.89 -9.46
CA LEU A 60 -12.05 -23.24 -9.71
C LEU A 60 -12.19 -24.13 -10.94
N GLU A 61 -11.97 -25.44 -10.71
CA GLU A 61 -12.72 -26.61 -11.20
C GLU A 61 -11.79 -27.85 -11.29
N PRO A 62 -12.30 -29.11 -11.25
CA PRO A 62 -13.54 -29.64 -10.69
C PRO A 62 -13.26 -30.89 -9.80
N ALA A 63 -14.04 -31.12 -8.74
CA ALA A 63 -14.00 -32.41 -8.02
C ALA A 63 -15.39 -32.82 -7.55
N GLU A 64 -15.99 -33.64 -8.41
CA GLU A 64 -17.04 -34.62 -8.18
C GLU A 64 -17.06 -35.27 -6.79
N ALA A 65 -18.27 -35.73 -6.42
CA ALA A 65 -18.59 -36.86 -5.52
C ALA A 65 -19.15 -36.55 -4.10
N GLY A 66 -20.47 -36.76 -3.97
CA GLY A 66 -20.97 -37.83 -3.09
C GLY A 66 -21.67 -37.43 -1.78
N GLY A 67 -22.95 -37.80 -1.65
CA GLY A 67 -23.54 -38.21 -0.37
C GLY A 67 -24.76 -37.43 0.12
N VAL A 68 -25.91 -37.56 -0.53
CA VAL A 68 -27.20 -37.19 0.07
C VAL A 68 -27.59 -38.29 1.07
N ARG A 69 -27.43 -38.02 2.36
CA ARG A 69 -27.89 -38.90 3.45
C ARG A 69 -29.30 -38.47 3.86
N SER A 70 -30.30 -39.25 3.46
CA SER A 70 -31.66 -39.18 3.99
C SER A 70 -31.68 -39.51 5.48
N GLU A 71 -32.40 -38.72 6.26
CA GLU A 71 -32.89 -39.12 7.58
C GLU A 71 -34.40 -38.90 7.64
N ASN A 72 -35.04 -39.90 8.24
CA ASN A 72 -36.46 -40.24 8.29
C ASN A 72 -37.18 -39.54 9.44
#